data_AF-A0A6A6ZHG3-F1
#
_entry.id   AF-A0A6A6ZHG3-F1
#
_cell.length_a   1.000
_cell.length_b   1.000
_cell.length_c   1.000
_cell.angle_alpha   90.00
_cell.angle_beta   90.00
_cell.angle_gamma   90.00
#
_symmetry.space_group_name_H-M   'P 1'
#
loop_
_entity.id
_entity.type
_entity.pdbx_description
1 polymer ?
#
loop_
_entity_poly.entity_id
_entity_poly.type
_entity_poly.pdbx_seq_one_letter_code
_entity_poly.pdbx_strand_id
1 'polypeptide(L)'
;SRIRHGSFGQARLHEGSLSISPDTSPTTLSFIPPTSPPTASRSPPTLPTKRRRRPSNLQSTSAPDPVIGQVTLGGRFKCLDATCAELIFGRQADFRRHWDNVHASCRMEFFCSVDGCGRSKRPHNKSKGRSFGIREDKMREHVKTVHDKAKRKRDGDGEGDVKEEESSGLDDGDEKVGKKMRRDMYEGKVAWAGQGDY
;
A
#
# COMPACT_ATOMS: atom_id res chain seq x y z
N SER A 1 20.92 39.27 -27.20
CA SER A 1 20.09 38.17 -27.70
C SER A 1 20.95 37.15 -28.43
N ARG A 2 21.10 35.91 -27.91
CA ARG A 2 21.81 34.82 -28.61
C ARG A 2 20.90 33.60 -28.64
N ILE A 3 20.43 33.27 -29.84
CA ILE A 3 19.59 32.11 -30.15
C ILE A 3 20.55 30.95 -30.44
N ARG A 4 20.48 29.87 -29.66
CA ARG A 4 21.19 28.61 -29.95
C ARG A 4 20.20 27.63 -30.58
N HIS A 5 20.43 27.29 -31.84
CA HIS A 5 19.77 26.19 -32.52
C HIS A 5 20.36 24.86 -32.03
N GLY A 6 19.53 24.06 -31.37
CA GLY A 6 19.87 22.70 -30.94
C GLY A 6 19.43 21.68 -31.97
N SER A 7 20.41 20.96 -32.51
CA SER A 7 20.29 19.88 -33.50
C SER A 7 19.37 18.75 -33.01
N PHE A 8 18.39 18.39 -33.85
CA PHE A 8 17.51 17.22 -33.70
C PHE A 8 18.29 15.95 -34.10
N GLY A 9 18.64 15.13 -33.12
CA GLY A 9 19.21 13.80 -33.35
C GLY A 9 18.14 12.81 -33.78
N GLN A 10 18.30 12.23 -34.97
CA GLN A 10 17.47 11.13 -35.46
C GLN A 10 17.80 9.85 -34.69
N ALA A 11 16.81 9.28 -34.00
CA ALA A 11 16.92 7.95 -33.42
C ALA A 11 16.42 6.90 -34.43
N ARG A 12 17.34 6.00 -34.80
CA ARG A 12 17.14 4.82 -35.65
C ARG A 12 15.93 3.99 -35.22
N LEU A 13 15.06 3.69 -36.17
CA LEU A 13 14.13 2.57 -36.10
C LEU A 13 14.94 1.28 -36.28
N HIS A 14 14.89 0.39 -35.29
CA HIS A 14 15.30 -1.01 -35.44
C HIS A 14 14.03 -1.80 -35.76
N GLU A 15 13.85 -2.14 -37.03
CA GLU A 15 12.85 -3.08 -37.52
C GLU A 15 13.32 -4.51 -37.19
N GLY A 16 12.99 -4.99 -36.00
CA GLY A 16 13.18 -6.38 -35.59
C GLY A 16 11.95 -7.22 -35.94
N SER A 17 11.88 -7.67 -37.19
CA SER A 17 10.89 -8.65 -37.65
C SER A 17 11.23 -10.02 -37.08
N LEU A 18 10.64 -10.39 -35.93
CA LEU A 18 10.62 -11.75 -35.41
C LEU A 18 9.31 -12.41 -35.83
N SER A 19 9.38 -13.22 -36.88
CA SER A 19 8.35 -14.18 -37.26
C SER A 19 8.23 -15.26 -36.19
N ILE A 20 7.26 -15.11 -35.29
CA ILE A 20 6.91 -16.16 -34.32
C ILE A 20 5.84 -17.02 -34.99
N SER A 21 6.26 -18.19 -35.48
CA SER A 21 5.37 -19.24 -35.98
C SER A 21 4.45 -19.73 -34.85
N PRO A 22 3.14 -19.90 -35.07
CA PRO A 22 2.29 -20.64 -34.15
C PRO A 22 2.54 -22.14 -34.36
N ASP A 23 3.40 -22.74 -33.53
CA ASP A 23 3.44 -24.20 -33.40
C ASP A 23 2.20 -24.64 -32.61
N THR A 24 1.18 -25.05 -33.34
CA THR A 24 0.01 -25.74 -32.79
C THR A 24 0.34 -27.21 -32.61
N SER A 25 1.05 -27.54 -31.53
CA SER A 25 1.14 -28.92 -31.05
C SER A 25 -0.02 -29.17 -30.07
N PRO A 26 -0.91 -30.16 -30.33
CA PRO A 26 -1.95 -30.52 -29.38
C PRO A 26 -1.30 -31.15 -28.17
N THR A 27 -1.23 -30.38 -27.08
CA THR A 27 -0.81 -30.91 -25.78
C THR A 27 -1.88 -31.87 -25.31
N THR A 28 -1.58 -33.16 -25.44
CA THR A 28 -2.33 -34.30 -24.94
C THR A 28 -2.63 -34.09 -23.45
N LEU A 29 -3.90 -33.79 -23.16
CA LEU A 29 -4.43 -33.64 -21.81
C LEU A 29 -4.24 -34.96 -21.07
N SER A 30 -3.22 -34.99 -20.23
CA SER A 30 -3.03 -36.06 -19.24
C SER A 30 -4.12 -35.88 -18.19
N PHE A 31 -5.11 -36.76 -18.27
CA PHE A 31 -6.24 -36.87 -17.36
C PHE A 31 -5.73 -37.15 -15.94
N ILE A 32 -5.67 -36.13 -15.10
CA ILE A 32 -5.34 -36.28 -13.67
C ILE A 32 -6.60 -36.81 -12.98
N PRO A 33 -6.58 -37.99 -12.35
CA PRO A 33 -7.73 -38.50 -11.62
C PRO A 33 -8.06 -37.57 -10.43
N PRO A 34 -9.36 -37.40 -10.10
CA PRO A 34 -9.76 -36.63 -8.93
C PRO A 34 -9.31 -37.36 -7.66
N THR A 35 -8.26 -36.86 -7.03
CA THR A 35 -7.91 -37.22 -5.65
C THR A 35 -8.97 -36.64 -4.73
N SER A 36 -9.69 -37.54 -4.07
CA SER A 36 -10.71 -37.27 -3.07
C SER A 36 -10.21 -36.28 -2.01
N PRO A 37 -11.00 -35.27 -1.61
CA PRO A 37 -10.60 -34.39 -0.52
C PRO A 37 -10.60 -35.16 0.81
N PRO A 38 -9.61 -34.92 1.70
CA PRO A 38 -9.69 -35.40 3.06
C PRO A 38 -10.88 -34.74 3.76
N THR A 39 -11.76 -35.57 4.32
CA THR A 39 -12.84 -35.19 5.22
C THR A 39 -12.25 -34.59 6.50
N ALA A 40 -12.01 -33.28 6.48
CA ALA A 40 -11.71 -32.52 7.68
C ALA A 40 -13.00 -32.45 8.54
N SER A 41 -13.03 -33.27 9.59
CA SER A 41 -13.98 -33.21 10.69
C SER A 41 -14.00 -31.79 11.26
N ARG A 42 -15.08 -31.06 10.98
CA ARG A 42 -15.33 -29.71 11.49
C ARG A 42 -15.94 -29.83 12.88
N SER A 43 -15.15 -29.58 13.91
CA SER A 43 -15.66 -29.28 15.24
C SER A 43 -16.46 -27.96 15.21
N PRO A 44 -17.56 -27.85 15.98
CA PRO A 44 -18.39 -26.66 16.04
C PRO A 44 -17.66 -25.50 16.74
N PRO A 45 -17.70 -24.27 16.19
CA PRO A 45 -17.28 -23.08 16.92
C PRO A 45 -18.47 -22.51 17.70
N THR A 46 -18.24 -21.98 18.91
CA THR A 46 -18.62 -20.60 19.29
C THR A 46 -18.51 -20.39 20.80
N LEU A 47 -17.57 -19.53 21.20
CA LEU A 47 -17.76 -18.70 22.39
C LEU A 47 -18.03 -17.26 21.91
N PRO A 48 -19.11 -16.60 22.41
CA PRO A 48 -19.45 -15.24 22.01
C PRO A 48 -18.47 -14.26 22.67
N THR A 49 -17.45 -13.85 21.92
CA THR A 49 -16.62 -12.72 22.34
C THR A 49 -17.45 -11.45 22.24
N LYS A 50 -17.68 -10.81 23.39
CA LYS A 50 -18.31 -9.48 23.52
C LYS A 50 -17.59 -8.49 22.59
N ARG A 51 -18.16 -8.27 21.41
CA ARG A 51 -17.73 -7.25 20.47
C ARG A 51 -17.97 -5.87 21.12
N ARG A 52 -16.90 -5.30 21.71
CA ARG A 52 -16.84 -3.87 22.05
C ARG A 52 -17.24 -3.09 20.81
N ARG A 53 -18.44 -2.50 20.83
CA ARG A 53 -18.93 -1.59 19.79
C ARG A 53 -17.98 -0.41 19.76
N ARG A 54 -17.13 -0.36 18.74
CA ARG A 54 -16.27 0.79 18.46
C ARG A 54 -17.20 1.94 18.06
N PRO A 55 -17.20 3.08 18.77
CA PRO A 55 -18.04 4.21 18.42
C PRO A 55 -17.63 4.72 17.04
N SER A 56 -18.53 4.53 16.06
CA SER A 56 -18.38 4.98 14.68
C SER A 56 -18.85 6.44 14.55
N ASN A 57 -18.29 7.32 15.38
CA ASN A 57 -18.55 8.76 15.30
C ASN A 57 -17.32 9.44 14.69
N LEU A 58 -17.06 9.15 13.42
CA LEU A 58 -16.17 9.94 12.59
C LEU A 58 -17.08 10.89 11.81
N GLN A 59 -17.09 12.14 12.24
CA GLN A 59 -17.80 13.24 11.60
C GLN A 59 -17.40 13.30 10.12
N SER A 60 -18.33 12.91 9.26
CA SER A 60 -18.21 13.09 7.82
C SER A 60 -18.25 14.58 7.53
N THR A 61 -17.07 15.18 7.32
CA THR A 61 -16.95 16.50 6.70
C THR A 61 -17.71 16.45 5.38
N SER A 62 -18.73 17.30 5.24
CA SER A 62 -19.85 17.23 4.30
C SER A 62 -19.51 17.49 2.82
N ALA A 63 -18.40 16.92 2.33
CA ALA A 63 -18.23 16.80 0.89
C ALA A 63 -19.28 15.80 0.38
N PRO A 64 -20.11 16.17 -0.61
CA PRO A 64 -21.03 15.22 -1.21
C PRO A 64 -20.23 14.03 -1.74
N ASP A 65 -20.63 12.83 -1.35
CA ASP A 65 -19.96 11.59 -1.76
C ASP A 65 -20.03 11.52 -3.30
N PRO A 66 -18.90 11.55 -4.02
CA PRO A 66 -18.93 11.65 -5.47
C PRO A 66 -19.64 10.43 -6.05
N VAL A 67 -20.59 10.68 -6.95
CA VAL A 67 -21.29 9.60 -7.63
C VAL A 67 -20.31 8.91 -8.57
N ILE A 68 -19.96 7.66 -8.23
CA ILE A 68 -18.95 6.87 -8.96
C ILE A 68 -19.55 6.08 -10.14
N GLY A 69 -20.86 5.86 -10.17
CA GLY A 69 -21.53 5.09 -11.21
C GLY A 69 -23.05 5.18 -11.14
N GLN A 70 -23.71 4.58 -12.13
CA GLN A 70 -25.17 4.54 -12.23
C GLN A 70 -25.66 3.09 -12.18
N VAL A 71 -26.85 2.86 -11.61
CA VAL A 71 -27.55 1.57 -11.66
C VAL A 71 -28.63 1.66 -12.74
N THR A 72 -28.62 0.73 -13.69
CA THR A 72 -29.65 0.67 -14.74
C THR A 72 -30.93 0.02 -14.22
N LEU A 73 -32.06 0.26 -14.89
CA LEU A 73 -33.34 -0.38 -14.55
C LEU A 73 -33.28 -1.91 -14.53
N GLY A 74 -32.36 -2.51 -15.31
CA GLY A 74 -32.09 -3.95 -15.32
C GLY A 74 -31.21 -4.45 -14.18
N GLY A 75 -30.89 -3.62 -13.17
CA GLY A 75 -30.06 -3.99 -12.03
C GLY A 75 -28.57 -4.14 -12.36
N ARG A 76 -28.12 -3.59 -13.49
CA ARG A 76 -26.70 -3.62 -13.90
C ARG A 76 -26.01 -2.31 -13.52
N PHE A 77 -24.70 -2.37 -13.29
CA PHE A 77 -23.91 -1.21 -12.87
C PHE A 77 -23.11 -0.66 -14.04
N LYS A 78 -23.14 0.66 -14.25
CA LYS A 78 -22.42 1.35 -15.31
C LYS A 78 -21.47 2.40 -14.73
N CYS A 79 -20.24 2.45 -15.24
CA CYS A 79 -19.28 3.49 -14.87
C CYS A 79 -19.69 4.85 -15.46
N LEU A 80 -19.50 5.93 -14.71
CA LEU A 80 -19.78 7.31 -15.15
C LEU A 80 -18.67 7.93 -16.00
N ASP A 81 -17.47 7.38 -15.94
CA ASP A 81 -16.32 7.90 -16.68
C ASP A 81 -16.47 7.62 -18.19
N ALA A 82 -16.19 8.63 -19.02
CA ALA A 82 -16.30 8.56 -20.48
C ALA A 82 -15.40 7.47 -21.08
N THR A 83 -14.26 7.18 -20.45
CA THR A 83 -13.34 6.11 -20.89
C THR A 83 -13.90 4.71 -20.68
N CYS A 84 -14.89 4.56 -19.80
CA CYS A 84 -15.45 3.29 -19.37
C CYS A 84 -16.96 3.20 -19.67
N ALA A 85 -17.46 4.07 -20.53
CA ALA A 85 -18.89 4.21 -20.84
C ALA A 85 -19.52 2.95 -21.46
N GLU A 86 -18.72 2.06 -22.04
CA GLU A 86 -19.20 0.80 -22.62
C GLU A 86 -19.20 -0.37 -21.63
N LEU A 87 -18.55 -0.21 -20.47
CA LEU A 87 -18.42 -1.28 -19.48
C LEU A 87 -19.67 -1.36 -18.59
N ILE A 88 -20.30 -2.54 -18.59
CA ILE A 88 -21.50 -2.82 -17.78
C ILE A 88 -21.26 -4.07 -16.93
N PHE A 89 -21.37 -3.93 -15.62
CA PHE A 89 -21.14 -4.99 -14.65
C PHE A 89 -22.46 -5.60 -14.17
N GLY A 90 -22.52 -6.93 -14.10
CA GLY A 90 -23.68 -7.65 -13.55
C GLY A 90 -23.66 -7.75 -12.02
N ARG A 91 -22.52 -7.46 -11.38
CA ARG A 91 -22.36 -7.53 -9.93
C ARG A 91 -21.72 -6.26 -9.41
N GLN A 92 -22.19 -5.80 -8.25
CA GLN A 92 -21.64 -4.61 -7.58
C GLN A 92 -20.16 -4.79 -7.21
N ALA A 93 -19.74 -6.02 -6.87
CA ALA A 93 -18.35 -6.32 -6.52
C ALA A 93 -17.39 -6.06 -7.69
N ASP A 94 -17.78 -6.44 -8.91
CA ASP A 94 -16.98 -6.24 -10.11
C ASP A 94 -16.90 -4.75 -10.46
N PHE A 95 -18.01 -4.03 -10.34
CA PHE A 95 -18.04 -2.58 -10.50
C PHE A 95 -17.12 -1.86 -9.51
N ARG A 96 -17.19 -2.19 -8.21
CA ARG A 96 -16.32 -1.59 -7.19
C ARG A 96 -14.84 -1.87 -7.48
N ARG A 97 -14.51 -3.12 -7.83
CA ARG A 97 -13.14 -3.50 -8.22
C ARG A 97 -12.68 -2.73 -9.45
N HIS A 98 -13.54 -2.50 -10.43
CA HIS A 98 -13.23 -1.68 -11.60
C HIS A 98 -12.92 -0.23 -11.20
N TRP A 99 -13.78 0.39 -10.38
CA TRP A 99 -13.57 1.75 -9.90
C TRP A 99 -12.24 1.91 -9.14
N ASP A 100 -11.97 1.04 -8.17
CA ASP A 100 -10.72 1.05 -7.39
C ASP A 100 -9.48 0.83 -8.27
N ASN A 101 -9.66 0.14 -9.41
CA ASN A 101 -8.55 -0.17 -10.30
C ASN A 101 -8.25 0.87 -11.37
N VAL A 102 -9.30 1.47 -11.92
CA VAL A 102 -9.21 2.35 -13.08
C VAL A 102 -9.36 3.81 -12.68
N HIS A 103 -10.31 4.11 -11.79
CA HIS A 103 -10.74 5.48 -11.45
C HIS A 103 -10.24 5.99 -10.10
N ALA A 104 -9.59 5.15 -9.29
CA ALA A 104 -8.86 5.63 -8.11
C ALA A 104 -7.68 6.51 -8.56
N SER A 105 -7.99 7.75 -8.89
CA SER A 105 -7.14 8.79 -9.48
C SER A 105 -6.08 9.34 -8.51
N CYS A 106 -6.07 8.87 -7.26
CA CYS A 106 -5.04 9.14 -6.28
C CYS A 106 -4.36 7.85 -5.80
N ARG A 107 -3.90 7.01 -6.73
CA ARG A 107 -2.90 6.00 -6.41
C ARG A 107 -1.59 6.72 -6.09
N MET A 108 -1.42 7.11 -4.83
CA MET A 108 -0.13 7.55 -4.33
C MET A 108 0.86 6.41 -4.57
N GLU A 109 1.72 6.60 -5.56
CA GLU A 109 2.81 5.66 -5.81
C GLU A 109 3.81 5.78 -4.66
N PHE A 110 4.08 4.64 -4.01
CA PHE A 110 5.08 4.57 -2.97
C PHE A 110 6.47 4.39 -3.61
N PHE A 111 7.42 5.22 -3.19
CA PHE A 111 8.82 5.18 -3.61
C PHE A 111 9.71 5.00 -2.39
N CYS A 112 10.90 4.40 -2.58
CA CYS A 112 11.89 4.35 -1.51
C CYS A 112 12.32 5.78 -1.11
N SER A 113 12.38 6.07 0.20
CA SER A 113 12.82 7.37 0.73
C SER A 113 14.32 7.60 0.62
N VAL A 114 15.12 6.57 0.32
CA VAL A 114 16.59 6.67 0.24
C VAL A 114 17.01 7.12 -1.16
N ASP A 115 17.61 8.31 -1.23
CA ASP A 115 18.15 8.87 -2.48
C ASP A 115 19.22 7.97 -3.08
N GLY A 116 19.25 7.89 -4.41
CA GLY A 116 20.18 7.01 -5.13
C GLY A 116 19.69 5.56 -5.27
N CYS A 117 18.69 5.13 -4.49
CA CYS A 117 18.10 3.79 -4.67
C CYS A 117 17.36 3.69 -6.00
N GLY A 118 17.49 2.57 -6.72
CA GLY A 118 16.81 2.34 -8.01
C GLY A 118 15.27 2.36 -7.95
N ARG A 119 14.70 2.29 -6.74
CA ARG A 119 13.26 2.38 -6.47
C ARG A 119 12.83 3.69 -5.78
N SER A 120 13.73 4.66 -5.67
CA SER A 120 13.42 5.99 -5.13
C SER A 120 12.83 6.92 -6.20
N LYS A 121 12.36 8.11 -5.80
CA LYS A 121 11.93 9.15 -6.75
C LYS A 121 13.10 9.70 -7.56
N ARG A 122 14.32 9.64 -7.02
CA ARG A 122 15.55 10.18 -7.60
C ARG A 122 16.64 9.10 -7.57
N PRO A 123 16.55 8.07 -8.42
CA PRO A 123 17.58 7.05 -8.48
C PRO A 123 18.91 7.66 -8.95
N HIS A 124 20.02 7.00 -8.64
CA HIS A 124 21.35 7.44 -9.04
C HIS A 124 21.51 7.48 -10.57
N ASN A 125 20.78 6.61 -11.27
CA ASN A 125 20.78 6.56 -12.72
C ASN A 125 19.79 7.59 -13.28
N LYS A 126 20.06 8.14 -14.46
CA LYS A 126 19.25 9.19 -15.14
C LYS A 126 17.81 8.77 -15.52
N SER A 127 17.36 7.58 -15.13
CA SER A 127 16.01 7.08 -15.41
C SER A 127 15.04 7.38 -14.26
N LYS A 128 13.74 7.46 -14.56
CA LYS A 128 12.70 7.55 -13.52
C LYS A 128 12.68 6.23 -12.74
N GLY A 129 12.81 6.28 -11.41
CA GLY A 129 12.90 5.09 -10.56
C GLY A 129 11.63 4.24 -10.62
N ARG A 130 11.75 2.92 -10.39
CA ARG A 130 10.61 2.00 -10.39
C ARG A 130 9.88 2.08 -9.06
N SER A 131 8.62 2.54 -9.06
CA SER A 131 7.77 2.61 -7.87
C SER A 131 7.28 1.24 -7.41
N PHE A 132 6.79 1.17 -6.17
CA PHE A 132 6.13 -0.02 -5.62
C PHE A 132 4.64 -0.09 -5.97
N GLY A 133 4.14 0.86 -6.76
CA GLY A 133 2.71 1.05 -7.00
C GLY A 133 1.99 1.47 -5.72
N ILE A 134 0.85 0.84 -5.44
CA ILE A 134 -0.08 1.18 -4.35
C ILE A 134 0.33 0.52 -3.02
N ARG A 135 1.32 -0.37 -3.04
CA ARG A 135 1.63 -1.26 -1.92
C ARG A 135 2.68 -0.67 -0.98
N GLU A 136 2.22 0.04 0.05
CA GLU A 136 3.09 0.59 1.10
C GLU A 136 3.83 -0.52 1.87
N ASP A 137 3.21 -1.69 2.05
CA ASP A 137 3.83 -2.86 2.68
C ASP A 137 5.15 -3.23 1.99
N LYS A 138 5.14 -3.22 0.66
CA LYS A 138 6.30 -3.57 -0.16
C LYS A 138 7.40 -2.51 -0.10
N MET A 139 7.03 -1.24 -0.01
CA MET A 139 7.99 -0.15 0.20
C MET A 139 8.67 -0.28 1.57
N ARG A 140 7.92 -0.49 2.65
CA ARG A 140 8.49 -0.66 4.02
C ARG A 140 9.39 -1.88 4.12
N GLU A 141 8.95 -3.01 3.56
CA GLU A 141 9.74 -4.24 3.50
C GLU A 141 11.06 -4.00 2.75
N HIS A 142 11.03 -3.28 1.63
CA HIS A 142 12.24 -2.92 0.90
C HIS A 142 13.18 -2.05 1.72
N VAL A 143 12.69 -1.00 2.37
CA VAL A 143 13.53 -0.14 3.21
C VAL A 143 14.23 -0.96 4.30
N LYS A 144 13.48 -1.82 4.99
CA LYS A 144 14.03 -2.68 6.04
C LYS A 144 15.05 -3.70 5.51
N THR A 145 14.78 -4.32 4.36
CA THR A 145 15.62 -5.40 3.84
C THR A 145 16.82 -4.92 3.04
N VAL A 146 16.74 -3.74 2.40
CA VAL A 146 17.79 -3.20 1.54
C VAL A 146 18.61 -2.13 2.24
N HIS A 147 17.99 -1.31 3.09
CA HIS A 147 18.66 -0.18 3.74
C HIS A 147 19.00 -0.42 5.21
N ASP A 148 18.21 -1.19 5.99
CA ASP A 148 18.52 -1.43 7.42
C ASP A 148 19.56 -2.56 7.66
N LYS A 149 19.98 -3.30 6.61
CA LYS A 149 20.96 -4.40 6.76
C LYS A 149 22.34 -3.95 7.25
N ALA A 150 22.67 -2.66 7.15
CA ALA A 150 23.95 -2.14 7.63
C ALA A 150 24.06 -2.08 9.17
N LYS A 151 22.94 -2.05 9.90
CA LYS A 151 22.96 -1.87 11.36
C LYS A 151 23.07 -3.17 12.16
N ARG A 152 22.77 -4.32 11.56
CA ARG A 152 22.72 -5.61 12.27
C ARG A 152 24.06 -6.34 12.41
N LYS A 153 25.17 -5.74 11.96
CA LYS A 153 26.49 -6.37 11.99
C LYS A 153 27.35 -5.98 13.20
N ARG A 154 26.81 -5.33 14.23
CA ARG A 154 27.61 -4.88 15.39
C ARG A 154 27.13 -5.31 16.78
N ASP A 155 25.98 -5.99 16.90
CA ASP A 155 25.40 -6.31 18.22
C ASP A 155 25.04 -7.80 18.38
N GLY A 156 25.61 -8.71 17.57
CA GLY A 156 25.08 -10.07 17.38
C GLY A 156 26.04 -11.25 17.51
N ASP A 157 27.25 -11.04 18.03
CA ASP A 157 28.20 -12.10 18.40
C ASP A 157 28.83 -11.86 19.78
N GLY A 158 28.24 -10.97 20.58
CA GLY A 158 28.47 -10.90 22.02
C GLY A 158 27.59 -11.89 22.75
N GLU A 159 27.86 -13.19 22.61
CA GLU A 159 27.52 -14.19 23.62
C GLU A 159 28.37 -13.87 24.85
N GLY A 160 27.95 -12.83 25.58
CA GLY A 160 28.53 -12.43 26.85
C GLY A 160 28.11 -13.44 27.90
N ASP A 161 29.03 -14.35 28.19
CA ASP A 161 29.15 -15.08 29.45
C ASP A 161 28.83 -14.12 30.61
N VAL A 162 27.63 -14.27 31.18
CA VAL A 162 27.19 -13.53 32.36
C VAL A 162 27.93 -14.11 33.55
N LYS A 163 29.07 -13.54 33.89
CA LYS A 163 29.61 -13.61 35.24
C LYS A 163 28.78 -12.71 36.13
N GLU A 164 27.99 -13.34 36.99
CA GLU A 164 27.45 -12.74 38.21
C GLU A 164 28.62 -12.25 39.07
N GLU A 165 28.82 -10.93 39.10
CA GLU A 165 29.60 -10.28 40.14
C GLU A 165 28.71 -9.15 40.69
N GLU A 166 28.10 -9.40 41.85
CA GLU A 166 27.65 -8.34 42.73
C GLU A 166 28.83 -7.42 43.01
N SER A 167 28.67 -6.10 42.89
CA SER A 167 29.07 -5.16 43.95
C SER A 167 28.85 -3.71 43.54
N SER A 168 28.34 -2.98 44.51
CA SER A 168 27.92 -1.58 44.54
C SER A 168 29.00 -0.58 44.10
N GLY A 169 28.61 0.35 43.23
CA GLY A 169 29.33 1.59 42.97
C GLY A 169 28.35 2.73 42.72
N LEU A 170 28.18 3.58 43.73
CA LEU A 170 27.49 4.87 43.65
C LEU A 170 28.32 5.79 42.73
N ASP A 171 27.71 6.38 41.71
CA ASP A 171 28.25 7.58 41.08
C ASP A 171 27.11 8.52 40.70
N ASP A 172 27.00 9.54 41.54
CA ASP A 172 26.21 10.75 41.36
C ASP A 172 26.79 11.58 40.21
N GLY A 173 25.98 11.89 39.19
CA GLY A 173 26.37 12.98 38.30
C GLY A 173 25.65 13.09 36.95
N ASP A 174 25.00 14.23 36.77
CA ASP A 174 24.91 14.96 35.51
C ASP A 174 23.70 14.70 34.59
N GLU A 175 22.57 15.24 35.03
CA GLU A 175 21.82 16.28 34.32
C GLU A 175 21.93 16.29 32.78
N LYS A 176 21.04 15.54 32.11
CA LYS A 176 20.49 15.98 30.82
C LYS A 176 18.97 16.03 30.84
N VAL A 177 18.52 17.19 31.29
CA VAL A 177 17.46 18.02 30.69
C VAL A 177 16.78 17.40 29.46
N GLY A 178 15.54 16.97 29.69
CA GLY A 178 14.40 17.43 28.88
C GLY A 178 14.29 16.94 27.44
N LYS A 179 13.44 15.92 27.24
CA LYS A 179 12.42 15.93 26.17
C LYS A 179 11.31 14.90 26.42
N LYS A 180 10.64 15.03 27.57
CA LYS A 180 9.28 14.50 27.78
C LYS A 180 8.31 15.47 27.10
N MET A 181 8.27 15.45 25.77
CA MET A 181 7.28 16.25 25.02
C MET A 181 5.95 15.51 25.03
N ARG A 182 5.17 15.83 26.07
CA ARG A 182 3.72 16.02 26.07
C ARG A 182 2.92 15.13 25.12
N ARG A 183 2.62 13.94 25.64
CA ARG A 183 1.25 13.41 25.69
C ARG A 183 0.37 14.47 26.39
N ASP A 184 -0.88 14.62 25.99
CA ASP A 184 -1.91 15.49 26.59
C ASP A 184 -1.93 16.95 26.12
N MET A 185 -2.58 17.21 24.97
CA MET A 185 -3.31 18.48 24.76
C MET A 185 -4.24 18.39 23.53
N TYR A 186 -5.45 17.85 23.67
CA TYR A 186 -6.62 18.30 22.90
C TYR A 186 -7.91 17.73 23.55
N GLU A 187 -8.20 18.17 24.77
CA GLU A 187 -9.59 18.23 25.24
C GLU A 187 -10.26 19.42 24.55
N GLY A 188 -10.88 19.15 23.40
CA GLY A 188 -11.80 20.08 22.76
C GLY A 188 -13.13 20.10 23.50
N LYS A 189 -13.25 20.94 24.53
CA LYS A 189 -14.55 21.42 25.05
C LYS A 189 -15.25 22.17 23.92
N VAL A 190 -16.24 21.54 23.27
CA VAL A 190 -17.20 22.25 22.41
C VAL A 190 -18.50 22.35 23.20
N ALA A 191 -18.76 23.55 23.70
CA ALA A 191 -19.99 23.90 24.38
C ALA A 191 -21.17 23.76 23.41
N TRP A 192 -22.17 22.96 23.79
CA TRP A 192 -23.48 22.95 23.16
C TRP A 192 -24.28 24.10 23.75
N ALA A 193 -24.52 25.15 22.95
CA ALA A 193 -25.54 26.14 23.21
C ALA A 193 -26.21 26.49 21.88
N GLY A 194 -27.51 26.20 21.77
CA GLY A 194 -28.28 26.52 20.57
C GLY A 194 -29.58 25.74 20.46
N GLN A 195 -30.46 25.88 21.44
CA GLN A 195 -31.89 25.66 21.25
C GLN A 195 -32.41 26.78 20.34
N GLY A 196 -33.01 26.39 19.21
CA GLY A 196 -33.81 27.25 18.36
C GLY A 196 -35.11 26.54 18.07
N ASP A 197 -36.12 26.84 18.88
CA ASP A 197 -37.53 26.68 18.55
C ASP A 197 -37.84 27.53 17.32
N TYR A 198 -38.42 26.92 16.27
CA TYR A 198 -39.42 27.53 15.38
C TYR A 198 -40.08 26.45 14.51
#